data_AF-A0A356QRD9-F1
#
_entry.id   AF-A0A356QRD9-F1
#
_cell.length_a   1.000
_cell.length_b   1.000
_cell.length_c   1.000
_cell.angle_alpha   90.00
_cell.angle_beta   90.00
_cell.angle_gamma   90.00
#
_symmetry.space_group_name_H-M   'P 1'
#
loop_
_entity.id
_entity.type
_entity.pdbx_description
1 polymer ?
#
loop_
_entity_poly.entity_id
_entity_poly.type
_entity_poly.pdbx_seq_one_letter_code
_entity_poly.pdbx_strand_id
1 'polypeptide(L)' 'MKPAHGVWALILFLMIAHQDIWFWDDTTLVFGFLPVALAYHACISLAAGFAWYLATRFCWPTDPAPSAQRRENA' A
#
# COMPACT_ATOMS: atom_id res chain seq x y z
N MET A 1 13.43 -5.93 -14.11
CA MET A 1 12.57 -5.59 -12.96
C MET A 1 12.74 -6.69 -11.93
N LYS A 2 13.21 -6.42 -10.71
CA LYS A 2 13.30 -7.47 -9.68
C LYS A 2 11.89 -7.98 -9.38
N PRO A 3 11.66 -9.29 -9.24
CA PRO A 3 10.34 -9.81 -8.90
C PRO A 3 9.91 -9.28 -7.52
N ALA A 4 9.03 -8.29 -7.50
CA ALA A 4 8.51 -7.67 -6.27
C ALA A 4 7.27 -8.42 -5.74
N HIS A 5 7.30 -9.76 -5.71
CA HIS A 5 6.16 -10.60 -5.34
C HIS A 5 5.59 -10.23 -3.96
N GLY A 6 6.45 -9.82 -3.01
CA GLY A 6 6.02 -9.39 -1.68
C GLY A 6 5.16 -8.12 -1.68
N VAL A 7 5.46 -7.15 -2.55
CA VAL A 7 4.66 -5.91 -2.66
C VAL A 7 3.28 -6.22 -3.24
N TRP A 8 3.23 -7.06 -4.27
CA TRP A 8 1.97 -7.49 -4.87
C TRP A 8 1.12 -8.34 -3.93
N ALA A 9 1.74 -9.26 -3.17
CA ALA A 9 1.06 -10.03 -2.14
C ALA A 9 0.48 -9.13 -1.03
N LEU A 10 1.23 -8.10 -0.61
CA LEU A 10 0.76 -7.11 0.36
C LEU A 10 -0.44 -6.32 -0.17
N ILE A 11 -0.42 -5.87 -1.43
CA ILE A 11 -1.55 -5.17 -2.04
C ILE A 11 -2.80 -6.07 -2.09
N LEU A 12 -2.63 -7.32 -2.51
CA LEU A 12 -3.72 -8.32 -2.53
C LEU A 12 -4.30 -8.56 -1.13
N PHE A 13 -3.44 -8.70 -0.13
CA PHE A 13 -3.84 -8.85 1.25
C PHE A 13 -4.64 -7.63 1.74
N LEU A 14 -4.12 -6.41 1.51
CA LEU A 14 -4.80 -5.18 1.89
C LEU A 14 -6.15 -5.03 1.19
N MET A 15 -6.27 -5.43 -0.07
CA MET A 15 -7.54 -5.40 -0.82
C MET A 15 -8.62 -6.26 -0.16
N ILE A 16 -8.27 -7.48 0.25
CA ILE A 16 -9.20 -8.41 0.93
C ILE A 16 -9.54 -7.86 2.33
N ALA A 17 -8.52 -7.42 3.06
CA ALA A 17 -8.67 -6.85 4.39
C ALA A 17 -9.59 -5.61 4.38
N HIS A 18 -9.53 -4.79 3.32
CA HIS A 18 -10.37 -3.60 3.14
C HIS A 18 -11.85 -3.88 2.95
N GLN A 19 -12.27 -5.13 2.68
CA GLN A 19 -13.70 -5.46 2.57
C GLN A 19 -14.42 -5.42 3.93
N ASP A 20 -13.68 -5.51 5.04
CA ASP A 20 -14.20 -5.38 6.40
C ASP A 20 -15.53 -6.12 6.68
N ILE A 21 -15.57 -7.41 6.37
CA ILE A 21 -16.76 -8.25 6.61
C ILE A 21 -16.94 -8.64 8.09
N TRP A 22 -16.05 -8.20 8.98
CA TRP A 22 -16.00 -8.66 10.38
C TRP A 22 -16.45 -7.58 11.36
N PHE A 23 -16.03 -6.32 11.18
CA PHE A 23 -16.37 -5.23 12.10
C PHE A 23 -17.63 -4.46 11.69
N TRP A 24 -18.36 -4.92 10.67
CA TRP A 24 -19.53 -4.23 10.11
C TRP A 24 -20.64 -3.93 11.13
N ASP A 25 -20.84 -4.83 12.10
CA ASP A 25 -21.86 -4.67 13.17
C ASP A 25 -21.23 -4.38 14.55
N ASP A 26 -19.91 -4.18 14.60
CA ASP A 26 -19.21 -3.97 15.87
C ASP A 26 -19.19 -2.48 16.25
N THR A 27 -19.87 -2.16 17.35
CA THR A 27 -19.97 -0.80 17.89
C THR A 27 -18.93 -0.50 18.97
N THR A 28 -17.97 -1.41 19.18
CA THR A 28 -16.89 -1.23 20.16
C THR A 28 -16.11 0.05 19.87
N LEU A 29 -15.91 0.85 20.93
CA LEU A 29 -15.16 2.10 20.85
C LEU A 29 -13.71 1.88 21.27
N VAL A 30 -12.79 2.15 20.36
CA VAL A 30 -11.36 2.29 20.63
C VAL A 30 -11.12 3.66 21.27
N PHE A 31 -10.32 3.70 22.34
CA PHE A 31 -10.04 4.90 23.13
C PHE A 31 -11.30 5.62 23.70
N GLY A 32 -12.45 4.95 23.72
CA GLY A 32 -13.70 5.51 24.25
C GLY A 32 -14.45 6.48 23.33
N PHE A 33 -13.98 6.72 22.11
CA PHE A 33 -14.66 7.64 21.15
C PHE A 33 -14.58 7.21 19.68
N LEU A 34 -13.66 6.31 19.31
CA LEU A 34 -13.41 5.95 17.92
C LEU A 34 -14.04 4.58 17.61
N PRO A 35 -15.03 4.46 16.71
CA PRO A 35 -15.58 3.15 16.34
C PRO A 35 -14.47 2.21 15.82
N VAL A 36 -14.50 0.95 16.24
CA VAL A 36 -13.47 -0.05 15.86
C VAL A 36 -13.36 -0.22 14.35
N ALA A 37 -14.48 -0.24 13.64
CA ALA A 37 -14.49 -0.28 12.17
C ALA A 37 -13.72 0.91 11.57
N LEU A 38 -13.86 2.11 12.14
CA LEU A 38 -13.15 3.30 11.67
C LEU A 38 -11.65 3.23 11.99
N ALA A 39 -11.30 2.80 13.21
CA ALA A 39 -9.91 2.59 13.61
C ALA A 39 -9.21 1.57 12.69
N TYR A 40 -9.91 0.49 12.36
CA TYR A 40 -9.46 -0.55 11.45
C TYR A 40 -9.17 0.00 10.04
N HIS A 41 -10.09 0.77 9.47
CA HIS A 41 -9.90 1.40 8.16
C HIS A 41 -8.76 2.45 8.15
N ALA A 42 -8.58 3.18 9.26
CA ALA A 42 -7.44 4.10 9.41
C ALA A 42 -6.10 3.35 9.36
N CYS A 43 -5.99 2.21 10.05
CA CYS A 43 -4.81 1.35 9.97
C CYS A 43 -4.57 0.81 8.56
N ILE A 44 -5.61 0.37 7.84
CA ILE A 44 -5.45 -0.06 6.45
C ILE A 44 -4.96 1.08 5.55
N SER A 45 -5.47 2.30 5.74
CA SER A 45 -5.06 3.46 4.95
C SER A 45 -3.58 3.78 5.13
N LEU A 46 -3.07 3.70 6.37
CA LEU A 46 -1.64 3.84 6.67
C LEU A 46 -0.82 2.72 6.02
N ALA A 47 -1.29 1.47 6.12
CA ALA A 47 -0.63 0.32 5.51
C ALA A 47 -0.61 0.43 3.97
N ALA A 48 -1.66 0.95 3.34
CA ALA A 48 -1.72 1.19 1.91
C ALA A 48 -0.73 2.28 1.47
N GLY A 49 -0.61 3.36 2.23
CA GLY A 49 0.43 4.37 2.01
C GLY A 49 1.85 3.78 2.09
N PHE A 50 2.09 2.91 3.08
CA PHE A 50 3.36 2.20 3.21
C PHE A 50 3.60 1.19 2.05
N ALA A 51 2.57 0.47 1.61
CA ALA A 51 2.65 -0.40 0.46
C ALA A 51 3.02 0.37 -0.82
N TRP A 52 2.46 1.57 -1.01
CA TRP A 52 2.84 2.46 -2.11
C TRP A 52 4.27 2.96 -1.99
N TYR A 53 4.73 3.32 -0.79
CA TYR A 53 6.14 3.62 -0.56
C TYR A 53 7.05 2.46 -0.99
N LEU A 54 6.75 1.22 -0.58
CA LEU A 54 7.50 0.04 -1.01
C LEU A 54 7.43 -0.15 -2.53
N ALA A 55 6.27 0.06 -3.15
CA ALA A 55 6.12 -0.02 -4.61
C ALA A 55 7.02 1.00 -5.34
N THR A 56 7.17 2.23 -4.84
CA THR A 56 8.12 3.19 -5.43
C THR A 56 9.58 2.74 -5.35
N ARG A 57 9.94 1.97 -4.32
CA ARG A 57 11.32 1.50 -4.11
C ARG A 57 11.64 0.21 -4.87
N PHE A 58 10.67 -0.69 -5.02
CA PHE A 58 10.90 -2.02 -5.57
C PHE A 58 10.31 -2.22 -6.98
N CYS A 59 9.24 -1.51 -7.34
CA CYS A 59 8.55 -1.68 -8.61
C CYS A 59 8.87 -0.55 -9.62
N TRP A 60 9.35 0.61 -9.16
CA TRP A 60 9.66 1.72 -10.06
C TRP A 60 11.00 1.50 -10.79
N PRO A 61 11.04 1.61 -12.12
CA PRO A 61 12.27 1.45 -12.88
C PRO A 61 13.23 2.61 -12.60
N THR A 62 14.49 2.28 -12.34
CA THR A 62 15.58 3.25 -12.11
C THR A 62 16.44 3.47 -13.35
N ASP A 63 16.23 2.69 -14.41
CA ASP A 63 16.99 2.85 -15.65
C ASP A 63 16.67 4.20 -16.28
N PRO A 64 17.69 4.96 -16.71
CA PRO A 64 17.49 6.21 -17.40
C PRO A 64 16.67 5.97 -18.67
N ALA A 65 15.69 6.87 -18.90
CA ALA A 65 14.94 6.84 -20.15
C ALA A 65 15.91 6.91 -21.35
N PRO A 66 15.60 6.28 -22.49
CA PRO A 66 16.49 6.26 -23.65
C PRO A 66 16.93 7.66 -24.13
N SER A 67 16.11 8.67 -23.87
CA SER A 67 16.40 10.09 -24.14
C SER A 67 17.47 10.69 -23.23
N ALA A 68 17.56 10.25 -21.97
CA ALA A 68 18.59 10.68 -21.03
C ALA A 68 19.95 10.06 -21.39
N GLN A 69 19.98 8.77 -21.71
CA GLN A 69 21.19 8.07 -22.16
C GLN A 69 21.79 8.68 -23.44
N ARG A 70 20.94 9.09 -24.40
CA ARG A 70 21.39 9.71 -25.65
C ARG A 70 22.07 11.07 -25.44
N ARG A 71 21.70 11.84 -24.42
CA ARG A 71 22.28 13.16 -24.13
C ARG A 71 23.64 13.08 -23.44
N GLU A 72 23.87 12.04 -22.64
CA GLU A 72 25.15 11.84 -21.95
C GLU A 72 26.25 11.32 -22.90
N ASN A 73 25.86 10.58 -23.93
CA ASN A 73 26.79 10.01 -24.92
C ASN A 73 27.12 10.95 -26.10
N ALA A 74 26.64 12.20 -26.10
CA ALA A 74 26.78 13.19 -27.18
C ALA A 74 27.66 14.35 -26.73
#